data_AF-A0A916LKA1-F1
#
_entry.id   AF-A0A916LKA1-F1
#
_cell.length_a   1.000
_cell.length_b   1.000
_cell.length_c   1.000
_cell.angle_alpha   90.00
_cell.angle_beta   90.00
_cell.angle_gamma   90.00
#
_symmetry.space_group_name_H-M   'P 1'
#
loop_
_entity.id
_entity.type
_entity.pdbx_description
1 polymer ?
#
loop_
_entity_poly.entity_id
_entity_poly.type
_entity_poly.pdbx_seq_one_letter_code
_entity_poly.pdbx_strand_id
1 'polypeptide(L)' 'MKYYIFYLKKKGVKAKGKINYPRLKKEIEVELENGDDEIIVELLNDIAKIIKSETLPDRIEKVKCKGCSYFELCWS' A
#
# COMPACT_ATOMS: atom_id res chain seq x y z
N MET A 1 2.53 -2.42 -6.08
CA MET A 1 3.48 -2.09 -7.16
C MET A 1 3.17 -0.77 -7.84
N LYS A 2 1.89 -0.40 -8.03
CA LYS A 2 1.48 0.91 -8.61
C LYS A 2 2.21 2.12 -8.00
N TYR A 3 2.47 2.13 -6.68
CA TYR A 3 3.28 3.17 -6.01
C TYR A 3 4.67 3.39 -6.63
N TYR A 4 5.40 2.33 -7.00
CA TYR A 4 6.74 2.47 -7.60
C TYR A 4 6.66 3.12 -8.98
N ILE A 5 5.65 2.76 -9.77
CA ILE A 5 5.40 3.35 -11.08
C ILE A 5 5.01 4.83 -10.91
N PHE A 6 4.15 5.15 -9.94
CA PHE A 6 3.78 6.52 -9.58
C PHE A 6 4.99 7.37 -9.17
N TYR A 7 5.87 6.82 -8.35
CA TYR A 7 7.10 7.49 -7.93
C TYR A 7 8.03 7.80 -9.11
N LEU A 8 8.18 6.86 -10.05
CA LEU A 8 8.95 7.08 -11.27
C LEU A 8 8.29 8.14 -12.18
N LYS A 9 6.96 8.09 -12.30
CA LYS A 9 6.18 9.09 -13.04
C LYS A 9 6.35 10.51 -12.46
N LYS A 10 6.36 10.66 -11.13
CA LYS A 10 6.66 11.92 -10.43
C LYS A 10 8.06 12.46 -10.75
N LYS A 11 9.01 11.59 -11.09
CA LYS A 11 10.36 11.97 -11.55
C LYS A 11 10.46 12.22 -13.07
N GLY A 12 9.34 12.18 -13.79
CA GLY A 12 9.29 12.37 -15.24
C GLY A 12 9.52 11.11 -16.08
N VAL A 13 9.64 9.94 -15.45
CA VAL A 13 9.86 8.67 -16.16
C VAL A 13 8.54 7.94 -16.37
N LYS A 14 8.16 7.72 -17.64
CA LYS A 14 7.03 6.83 -17.98
C LYS A 14 7.53 5.38 -17.98
N ALA A 15 7.00 4.58 -17.07
CA ALA A 15 7.36 3.17 -16.92
C ALA A 15 6.11 2.29 -16.83
N LYS A 16 6.27 1.02 -17.19
CA LYS A 16 5.30 -0.06 -16.97
C LYS A 16 5.94 -1.07 -16.02
N GLY A 17 5.13 -1.66 -15.13
CA GLY A 17 5.61 -2.64 -14.17
C GLY A 17 5.22 -4.06 -14.57
N LYS A 18 6.00 -5.05 -14.12
CA LYS A 18 5.70 -6.48 -14.32
C LYS A 18 5.98 -7.26 -13.05
N ILE A 19 4.99 -7.98 -12.53
CA ILE A 19 5.14 -8.91 -11.41
C ILE A 19 5.32 -10.30 -11.99
N ASN A 20 6.51 -10.87 -11.80
CA ASN A 20 6.76 -12.25 -12.13
C ASN A 20 6.62 -13.11 -10.87
N TYR A 21 5.82 -14.18 -10.96
CA TYR A 21 5.71 -15.23 -9.95
C TYR A 21 6.40 -16.49 -10.48
N PRO A 22 7.71 -16.69 -10.21
CA PRO A 22 8.50 -17.77 -10.84
C PRO A 22 7.93 -19.16 -10.56
N ARG A 23 7.48 -19.39 -9.32
CA ARG A 23 6.89 -20.67 -8.89
C ARG A 23 5.60 -21.02 -9.63
N LEU A 24 4.83 -20.00 -10.02
CA LEU A 24 3.55 -20.16 -10.71
C LEU A 24 3.68 -19.96 -12.22
N LYS A 25 4.89 -19.68 -12.73
CA LYS A 25 5.17 -19.26 -14.12
C LYS A 25 4.17 -18.20 -14.62
N LYS A 26 3.75 -17.31 -13.72
CA LYS A 26 2.72 -16.29 -14.00
C LYS A 26 3.37 -14.93 -14.04
N GLU A 27 3.07 -14.18 -15.08
CA GLU A 27 3.49 -12.80 -15.22
C GLU A 27 2.25 -11.90 -15.26
N ILE A 28 2.28 -10.82 -14.47
CA ILE A 28 1.19 -9.85 -14.38
C ILE A 28 1.76 -8.48 -14.75
N GLU A 29 1.27 -7.89 -15.83
CA GLU A 29 1.57 -6.51 -16.17
C GLU A 29 0.76 -5.56 -15.28
N VAL A 30 1.40 -4.48 -14.86
CA VAL A 30 0.80 -3.46 -14.00
C VAL A 30 1.12 -2.10 -14.59
N GLU A 31 0.07 -1.34 -14.87
CA GLU A 31 0.14 0.02 -15.36
C GLU A 31 -0.62 0.95 -14.41
N LEU A 32 -0.40 2.27 -14.57
CA LEU A 32 -1.22 3.28 -13.90
C LEU A 32 -2.42 3.57 -14.81
N GLU A 33 -3.61 3.29 -14.28
CA GLU A 33 -4.89 3.60 -14.89
C GLU A 33 -5.33 5.01 -14.50
N ASN A 34 -6.35 5.54 -15.19
CA ASN A 34 -6.90 6.84 -14.85
C ASN A 34 -7.50 6.81 -13.43
N GLY A 35 -7.12 7.77 -12.59
CA GLY A 35 -7.54 7.86 -11.19
C GLY A 35 -6.60 7.15 -10.18
N ASP A 36 -5.68 6.28 -10.63
CA ASP A 36 -4.73 5.63 -9.71
C ASP A 36 -3.82 6.65 -9.01
N ASP A 37 -3.42 7.72 -9.71
CA ASP A 37 -2.58 8.77 -9.14
C ASP A 37 -3.27 9.47 -7.97
N GLU A 38 -4.57 9.75 -8.10
CA GLU A 38 -5.37 10.41 -7.07
C GLU A 38 -5.54 9.51 -5.86
N ILE A 39 -5.91 8.24 -6.09
CA ILE A 39 -6.03 7.22 -5.04
C ILE A 39 -4.70 7.07 -4.29
N ILE A 40 -3.56 7.04 -4.99
CA ILE A 40 -2.25 6.94 -4.35
C ILE A 40 -1.96 8.17 -3.49
N VAL A 41 -2.28 9.37 -3.97
CA VAL A 41 -2.10 10.61 -3.20
C VAL A 41 -3.00 10.63 -1.96
N GLU A 42 -4.27 10.22 -2.08
CA GLU A 42 -5.19 10.10 -0.95
C GLU A 42 -4.67 9.12 0.10
N LEU A 43 -4.24 7.92 -0.33
CA LEU A 43 -3.65 6.92 0.56
C LEU A 43 -2.42 7.46 1.29
N LEU A 44 -1.53 8.17 0.60
CA LEU A 44 -0.34 8.77 1.23
C LEU A 44 -0.73 9.84 2.26
N ASN A 45 -1.75 10.65 1.97
CA ASN A 45 -2.26 11.64 2.89
C ASN A 45 -2.87 10.98 4.14
N ASP A 46 -3.63 9.89 3.97
CA ASP A 46 -4.24 9.19 5.09
C ASP A 46 -3.20 8.49 5.96
N ILE A 47 -2.17 7.87 5.36
CA ILE A 47 -1.02 7.34 6.11
C ILE A 47 -0.35 8.48 6.90
N ALA A 48 -0.13 9.64 6.29
CA ALA A 48 0.47 10.79 6.97
C ALA A 48 -0.40 11.32 8.11
N LYS A 49 -1.73 11.32 7.97
CA LYS A 49 -2.66 11.66 9.06
C LYS A 49 -2.56 10.68 10.22
N ILE A 50 -2.52 9.37 9.94
CA ILE A 50 -2.39 8.34 10.97
C ILE A 50 -1.06 8.49 11.73
N ILE A 51 0.05 8.75 11.04
CA ILE A 51 1.36 8.96 11.68
C ILE A 51 1.38 10.20 12.57
N LYS A 52 0.70 11.28 12.16
CA LYS A 52 0.61 12.54 12.91
C LYS A 52 -0.46 12.52 13.99
N SER A 53 -1.31 11.51 14.02
CA SER A 53 -2.36 11.38 15.03
C SER A 53 -1.73 11.19 16.39
N GLU A 54 -2.15 11.99 17.37
CA GLU A 54 -1.73 11.84 18.76
C GLU A 54 -2.31 10.54 19.38
N THR A 55 -3.42 10.07 18.82
CA THR A 55 -4.10 8.85 19.24
C THR A 55 -3.97 7.75 18.19
N LEU A 56 -3.78 6.53 18.67
CA LEU A 56 -3.83 5.34 17.82
C LEU A 56 -5.22 5.18 17.22
N PRO A 57 -5.33 4.67 15.97
CA PRO A 57 -6.63 4.34 15.37
C PRO A 57 -7.43 3.38 16.26
N ASP A 58 -8.76 3.46 16.15
CA ASP A 58 -9.66 2.63 16.93
C ASP A 58 -9.38 1.14 16.74
N ARG A 59 -9.56 0.39 17.83
CA ARG A 59 -9.42 -1.07 17.79
C ARG A 59 -10.48 -1.65 16.86
N ILE A 60 -10.04 -2.53 15.99
CA ILE A 60 -10.92 -3.28 15.11
C ILE A 60 -11.72 -4.27 15.97
N GLU A 61 -13.02 -4.44 15.71
CA GLU A 61 -13.90 -5.43 16.35
C GLU A 61 -13.54 -6.87 15.92
N LYS A 62 -12.33 -7.33 16.25
CA LYS A 62 -11.85 -8.70 16.02
C LYS A 62 -10.99 -9.15 17.18
N VAL A 63 -11.12 -10.42 17.55
CA VAL A 63 -10.36 -11.03 18.66
C VAL A 63 -8.85 -11.04 18.37
N LYS A 64 -8.46 -11.32 17.12
CA LYS A 64 -7.07 -11.31 16.67
C LYS A 64 -6.97 -11.20 15.14
N CYS A 65 -5.99 -10.44 14.66
CA CYS A 65 -5.61 -10.43 13.25
C CYS A 65 -4.86 -11.73 12.88
N LYS A 66 -5.37 -12.49 11.91
CA LYS A 66 -4.75 -13.75 11.46
C LYS A 66 -3.36 -13.48 10.87
N GLY A 67 -2.32 -14.07 11.46
CA GLY A 67 -0.93 -13.91 11.01
C GLY A 67 -0.27 -12.57 11.40
N CYS A 68 -0.87 -11.79 12.31
CA CYS A 68 -0.28 -10.52 12.74
C CYS A 68 0.88 -10.72 13.71
N SER A 69 2.07 -10.26 13.32
CA SER A 69 3.26 -10.24 14.17
C SER A 69 3.21 -9.20 15.29
N TYR A 70 2.31 -8.21 15.19
CA TYR A 70 2.19 -7.09 16.14
C TYR A 70 1.04 -7.26 17.13
N PHE A 71 0.44 -8.46 17.23
CA PHE A 71 -0.74 -8.69 18.06
C PHE A 71 -0.50 -8.29 19.52
N GLU A 72 0.60 -8.76 20.12
CA GLU A 72 0.97 -8.44 21.51
C GLU A 72 1.15 -6.92 21.72
N LEU A 73 1.73 -6.21 20.74
CA LEU A 73 1.96 -4.77 20.81
C LEU A 73 0.67 -3.96 20.63
N CYS A 74 -0.29 -4.47 19.86
CA CYS A 74 -1.52 -3.76 19.52
C CYS A 74 -2.64 -3.99 20.56
N TRP A 75 -2.61 -5.11 21.30
CA TRP A 75 -3.60 -5.47 22.33
C TRP A 75 -3.11 -5.33 23.78
N SER A 76 -1.85 -4.94 23.99
CA SER A 76 -1.36 -4.48 25.30
C SER A 76 -1.95 -3.13 25.70
#